data_AF-A0A381V9D8-F1
#
_entry.id   AF-A0A381V9D8-F1
#
_cell.length_a   1.000
_cell.length_b   1.000
_cell.length_c   1.000
_cell.angle_alpha   90.00
_cell.angle_beta   90.00
_cell.angle_gamma   90.00
#
_symmetry.space_group_name_H-M   'P 1'
#
loop_
_entity.id
_entity.type
_entity.pdbx_description
1 polymer ?
#
loop_
_entity_poly.entity_id
_entity_poly.type
_entity_poly.pdbx_seq_one_letter_code
_entity_poly.pdbx_strand_id
1 'polypeptide(L)' 'MAGHKTSRGLKSENHKRYYNGHEIKPTMYVTTNGKQTLCGTANDELIVDSEGKPIPFRNINCD' A
#
# COMPACT_ATOMS: atom_id res chain seq x y z
N MET A 1 11.62 9.67 -30.09
CA MET A 1 11.33 8.67 -29.04
C MET A 1 12.19 9.00 -27.83
N ALA A 2 11.61 9.58 -26.78
CA ALA A 2 12.36 9.92 -25.57
C ALA A 2 12.91 8.61 -24.95
N GLY A 3 14.24 8.52 -24.84
CA GLY A 3 14.95 7.32 -24.43
C GLY A 3 14.51 6.85 -23.05
N HIS A 4 14.18 5.56 -22.96
CA HIS A 4 13.98 4.89 -21.69
C HIS A 4 15.29 4.98 -20.91
N LYS A 5 15.37 5.86 -19.89
CA LYS A 5 16.49 5.88 -18.95
C LYS A 5 16.41 4.59 -18.13
N THR A 6 17.09 3.57 -18.60
CA THR A 6 17.31 2.31 -17.89
C THR A 6 18.15 2.63 -16.66
N SER A 7 17.52 3.02 -15.55
CA SER A 7 18.17 2.95 -14.25
C SER A 7 18.55 1.48 -14.05
N ARG A 8 19.84 1.16 -14.22
CA ARG A 8 20.39 -0.18 -14.06
C ARG A 8 20.32 -0.55 -12.58
N GLY A 9 19.18 -1.12 -12.17
CA GLY A 9 18.94 -1.63 -10.82
C GLY A 9 17.48 -2.05 -10.66
N LEU A 10 17.23 -3.05 -9.81
CA LEU A 10 15.87 -3.36 -9.33
C LEU A 10 15.34 -2.11 -8.61
N LYS A 11 14.32 -1.47 -9.21
CA LYS A 11 13.83 -0.15 -8.78
C LYS A 11 13.02 -0.19 -7.46
N SER A 12 12.59 -1.38 -7.04
CA SER A 12 12.06 -1.62 -5.69
C SER A 12 12.16 -3.10 -5.36
N GLU A 13 12.75 -3.44 -4.22
CA GLU A 13 12.57 -4.78 -3.64
C GLU A 13 11.16 -4.85 -3.08
N ASN A 14 10.36 -5.78 -3.60
CA ASN A 14 9.02 -6.02 -3.09
C ASN A 14 9.10 -7.04 -1.96
N HIS A 15 9.25 -6.54 -0.73
CA HIS A 15 9.24 -7.36 0.48
C HIS A 15 7.81 -7.58 0.97
N LYS A 16 7.57 -8.76 1.57
CA LYS A 16 6.37 -8.96 2.38
C LYS A 16 6.36 -7.95 3.51
N ARG A 17 5.23 -7.29 3.70
CA ARG A 17 5.03 -6.28 4.74
C ARG A 17 4.14 -6.85 5.83
N TYR A 18 4.46 -6.52 7.07
CA TYR A 18 3.68 -6.92 8.23
C TYR A 18 3.19 -5.67 8.97
N TYR A 19 1.97 -5.76 9.51
CA TYR A 19 1.36 -4.74 10.35
C TYR A 19 0.77 -5.45 11.58
N ASN A 20 1.23 -5.08 12.78
CA ASN A 20 0.83 -5.70 14.04
C ASN A 20 0.99 -7.24 14.01
N GLY A 21 2.09 -7.73 13.43
CA GLY A 21 2.36 -9.17 13.31
C GLY A 21 1.57 -9.92 12.23
N HIS A 22 0.73 -9.25 11.44
CA HIS A 22 -0.04 -9.84 10.35
C HIS A 22 0.45 -9.40 8.98
N GLU A 23 0.48 -10.31 8.00
CA GLU A 23 0.83 -9.99 6.62
C GLU A 23 -0.18 -9.00 6.02
N ILE A 24 0.32 -7.92 5.44
CA ILE A 24 -0.51 -6.90 4.79
C ILE A 24 -0.90 -7.38 3.39
N LYS A 25 -2.19 -7.58 3.16
CA LYS A 25 -2.74 -7.87 1.83
C LYS A 25 -3.08 -6.54 1.12
N PRO A 26 -2.43 -6.18 0.00
CA PRO A 26 -2.73 -4.95 -0.72
C PRO A 26 -4.17 -5.01 -1.26
N THR A 27 -4.94 -3.96 -0.98
CA THR A 27 -6.36 -3.89 -1.31
C THR A 27 -6.69 -2.51 -1.87
N MET A 28 -7.52 -2.46 -2.92
CA MET A 28 -7.97 -1.19 -3.49
C MET A 28 -9.16 -0.65 -2.69
N TYR A 29 -9.01 0.54 -2.10
CA TYR A 29 -10.11 1.26 -1.48
C TYR A 29 -10.69 2.29 -2.45
N VAL A 30 -12.01 2.26 -2.63
CA VAL A 30 -12.73 3.18 -3.53
C VAL A 30 -13.68 4.02 -2.71
N THR A 31 -13.47 5.34 -2.74
CA THR A 31 -14.36 6.30 -2.07
C THR A 31 -15.69 6.42 -2.80
N THR A 32 -16.70 7.00 -2.13
CA THR A 32 -18.01 7.32 -2.72
C THR A 32 -17.91 8.20 -3.99
N ASN A 33 -16.91 9.07 -4.05
CA ASN A 33 -16.64 9.93 -5.22
C ASN A 33 -15.83 9.21 -6.33
N GLY A 34 -15.62 7.89 -6.21
CA GLY A 34 -14.88 7.10 -7.19
C GLY A 34 -13.36 7.21 -7.12
N LYS A 35 -12.80 8.01 -6.19
CA LYS A 35 -11.35 8.09 -6.00
C LYS A 35 -10.83 6.76 -5.45
N GLN A 36 -9.86 6.20 -6.16
CA GLN A 36 -9.20 4.94 -5.82
C GLN A 36 -7.90 5.20 -5.08
N THR A 37 -7.66 4.48 -3.98
CA THR A 37 -6.42 4.54 -3.20
C THR A 37 -5.98 3.12 -2.90
N LEU A 38 -4.73 2.79 -3.21
CA LEU A 38 -4.13 1.52 -2.81
C LEU A 38 -3.89 1.57 -1.29
N CYS A 39 -4.51 0.65 -0.56
CA CYS A 39 -4.43 0.49 0.88
C CYS A 39 -3.97 -0.95 1.21
N GLY A 40 -4.04 -1.34 2.47
CA GLY A 40 -3.75 -2.70 2.93
C GLY A 40 -4.80 -3.19 3.93
N THR A 41 -5.02 -4.50 3.94
CA THR A 41 -5.76 -5.19 5.00
C THR A 41 -4.81 -6.07 5.80
N ALA A 42 -5.07 -6.21 7.09
CA ALA A 42 -4.37 -7.11 8.00
C ALA A 42 -5.41 -7.78 8.89
N ASN A 43 -5.29 -9.09 9.10
CA ASN A 43 -6.31 -9.88 9.81
C ASN A 43 -7.74 -9.68 9.27
N ASP A 44 -7.86 -9.55 7.95
CA ASP A 44 -9.11 -9.31 7.20
C ASP A 44 -9.82 -7.98 7.54
N GLU A 45 -9.16 -7.08 8.28
CA GLU A 45 -9.62 -5.72 8.54
C GLU A 45 -8.83 -4.68 7.74
N LEU A 46 -9.47 -3.57 7.39
CA LEU A 46 -8.83 -2.47 6.68
C LEU A 46 -7.92 -1.67 7.64
N ILE A 47 -6.68 -1.43 7.24
CA ILE A 47 -5.77 -0.61 8.02
C ILE A 47 -6.16 0.86 7.86
N VAL A 48 -6.57 1.46 8.98
CA VAL A 48 -7.07 2.84 9.07
C VAL A 48 -6.24 3.66 10.06
N ASP A 49 -6.32 4.99 9.95
CA ASP A 49 -5.78 5.91 10.94
C ASP A 49 -6.70 6.04 12.17
N SER A 50 -6.30 6.85 13.14
CA SER A 50 -7.10 7.12 14.35
C SER A 50 -8.44 7.79 14.08
N GLU A 51 -8.65 8.36 12.89
CA GLU A 51 -9.91 8.99 12.47
C GLU A 51 -10.78 8.02 11.65
N GLY A 52 -10.34 6.77 11.47
CA GLY A 52 -11.02 5.76 10.66
C GLY A 52 -10.83 5.92 9.16
N LYS A 53 -9.88 6.74 8.69
CA LYS A 53 -9.58 6.89 7.26
C LYS A 53 -8.58 5.83 6.81
N PRO A 54 -8.78 5.21 5.63
CA PRO A 54 -7.85 4.20 5.11
C PRO A 54 -6.46 4.76 4.87
N ILE A 55 -5.44 4.08 5.38
CA ILE A 55 -4.05 4.48 5.20
C ILE A 55 -3.56 4.01 3.82
N PRO A 56 -2.96 4.90 3.00
CA PRO A 56 -2.35 4.48 1.74
C PRO A 56 -1.26 3.43 1.98
N PHE A 57 -1.17 2.41 1.12
CA PHE A 57 -0.27 1.27 1.28
C PHE A 57 1.20 1.68 1.47
N ARG A 58 1.62 2.76 0.80
CA ARG A 58 2.98 3.31 0.92
C ARG A 58 3.26 3.99 2.26
N ASN A 59 2.21 4.37 3.00
CA ASN A 59 2.26 5.09 4.28
C ASN A 59 2.07 4.16 5.48
N ILE A 60 1.77 2.87 5.28
CA ILE A 60 1.62 1.92 6.39
C ILE A 60 3.00 1.70 7.00
N ASN A 61 3.14 2.01 8.29
CA ASN A 61 4.34 1.67 9.04
C ASN A 61 4.38 0.15 9.21
N CYS A 62 5.43 -0.47 8.67
CA CYS A 62 5.58 -1.91 8.67
C CYS A 62 6.60 -2.30 9.74
N ASP A 63 6.37 -3.47 10.35
CA ASP A 63 7.34 -4.12 11.23
C ASP A 63 8.47 -4.78 10.43
#